data_AF-A0A246F3G1-F1
#
_entry.id   AF-A0A246F3G1-F1
#
_cell.length_a   1.000
_cell.length_b   1.000
_cell.length_c   1.000
_cell.angle_alpha   90.00
_cell.angle_beta   90.00
_cell.angle_gamma   90.00
#
_symmetry.space_group_name_H-M   'P 1'
#
loop_
_entity.id
_entity.type
_entity.pdbx_description
1 polymer ?
#
loop_
_entity_poly.entity_id
_entity_poly.type
_entity_poly.pdbx_seq_one_letter_code
_entity_poly.pdbx_strand_id
1 'polypeptide(L)'
;MPEFTAAQQQLLRDHRLAWFAGRIIHDAQPPISDAQLAEVQLRLGSQLPPELVALWRCSFGGRLDYELCVDYDGHLHPYSFNELFYPDSEGYRDLWGWLEHEQECAEEVADENGEEWNGRVGFLPIGGFEYLERVYVCVEPEEFGAIYAWSRALPPAWPLRLHEDALTRVADDLYGLFALLGFDEDPFAEGADAGQELLEALDELTAAGAEGETLARLLHDSLRPLVRDWPMALEQGRLVAEPELQRLALMHAVRSGDIALLERLRDLGCDLGRLLTGGGNAPVHARVMQHDALVQWFAAQGIAERQLDQ
;
A
#
# COMPACT_ATOMS: atom_id res chain seq x y z
N MET A 1 14.51 5.70 14.54
CA MET A 1 13.07 5.71 14.87
C MET A 1 12.85 6.74 15.96
N PRO A 2 11.77 7.53 15.94
CA PRO A 2 11.47 8.44 17.03
C PRO A 2 11.33 7.65 18.34
N GLU A 3 11.97 8.11 19.41
CA GLU A 3 11.78 7.56 20.74
C GLU A 3 10.65 8.34 21.43
N PHE A 4 9.53 7.68 21.69
CA PHE A 4 8.38 8.29 22.35
C PHE A 4 8.52 8.25 23.88
N THR A 5 8.19 9.35 24.55
CA THR A 5 8.04 9.38 26.01
C THR A 5 6.85 8.52 26.44
N ALA A 6 6.79 8.16 27.73
CA ALA A 6 5.63 7.43 28.26
C ALA A 6 4.31 8.22 28.11
N ALA A 7 4.37 9.56 28.18
CA ALA A 7 3.22 10.43 27.96
C ALA A 7 2.79 10.43 26.49
N GLN A 8 3.73 10.52 25.55
CA GLN A 8 3.45 10.41 24.12
C GLN A 8 2.89 9.04 23.74
N GLN A 9 3.42 7.96 24.31
CA GLN A 9 2.85 6.63 24.13
C GLN A 9 1.42 6.51 24.66
N GLN A 10 1.10 7.20 25.76
CA GLN A 10 -0.27 7.25 26.26
C GLN A 10 -1.18 8.04 25.33
N LEU A 11 -0.73 9.21 24.83
CA LEU A 11 -1.48 10.00 23.85
C LEU A 11 -1.75 9.22 22.57
N LEU A 12 -0.75 8.52 22.02
CA LEU A 12 -0.95 7.64 20.87
C LEU A 12 -2.09 6.64 21.15
N ARG A 13 -2.07 5.97 22.30
CA ARG A 13 -3.15 5.03 22.68
C ARG A 13 -4.51 5.71 22.86
N ASP A 14 -4.55 6.88 23.49
CA ASP A 14 -5.78 7.62 23.75
C ASP A 14 -6.46 8.06 22.43
N HIS A 15 -5.66 8.34 21.40
CA HIS A 15 -6.12 8.67 20.05
C HIS A 15 -6.17 7.45 19.10
N ARG A 16 -6.02 6.22 19.62
CA ARG A 16 -6.03 4.98 18.81
C ARG A 16 -5.03 4.99 17.65
N LEU A 17 -3.83 5.49 17.94
CA LEU A 17 -2.70 5.48 17.02
C LEU A 17 -1.64 4.51 17.53
N ALA A 18 -0.99 3.79 16.62
CA ALA A 18 0.20 3.00 16.89
C ALA A 18 1.32 3.37 15.92
N TRP A 19 2.57 3.29 16.38
CA TRP A 19 3.75 3.54 15.55
C TRP A 19 4.51 2.25 15.32
N PHE A 20 4.50 1.76 14.09
CA PHE A 20 5.19 0.53 13.69
C PHE A 20 6.03 0.76 12.45
N ALA A 21 7.30 0.32 12.47
CA ALA A 21 8.19 0.35 11.31
C ALA A 21 8.31 1.72 10.58
N GLY A 22 8.11 2.83 11.30
CA GLY A 22 8.16 4.17 10.71
C GLY A 22 6.85 4.65 10.08
N ARG A 23 5.73 3.98 10.34
CA ARG A 23 4.39 4.34 9.89
C ARG A 23 3.44 4.44 11.07
N ILE A 24 2.45 5.32 10.96
CA ILE A 24 1.28 5.37 11.83
C ILE A 24 0.27 4.32 11.38
N ILE A 25 -0.31 3.60 12.34
CA ILE A 25 -1.50 2.78 12.17
C ILE A 25 -2.65 3.53 12.83
N HIS A 26 -3.69 3.83 12.06
CA HIS A 26 -4.93 4.47 12.50
C HIS A 26 -5.88 3.43 13.08
N ASP A 27 -6.84 3.88 13.89
CA ASP A 27 -7.80 3.00 14.57
C ASP A 27 -7.17 1.77 15.23
N ALA A 28 -5.95 1.97 15.75
CA ALA A 28 -5.11 0.93 16.30
C ALA A 28 -5.88 0.13 17.35
N GLN A 29 -5.83 -1.18 17.21
CA GLN A 29 -6.49 -2.12 18.09
C GLN A 29 -5.58 -2.46 19.27
N PRO A 30 -6.13 -2.89 20.41
CA PRO A 30 -5.33 -3.37 21.52
C PRO A 30 -4.31 -4.44 21.06
N PRO A 31 -3.08 -4.43 21.61
CA PRO A 31 -2.09 -5.47 21.33
C PRO A 31 -2.63 -6.88 21.53
N ILE A 32 -2.22 -7.80 20.65
CA ILE A 32 -2.60 -9.22 20.77
C ILE A 32 -2.13 -9.79 22.11
N SER A 33 -3.00 -10.57 22.76
CA SER A 33 -2.66 -11.33 23.96
C SER A 33 -1.97 -12.66 23.62
N ASP A 34 -1.30 -13.27 24.60
CA ASP A 34 -0.67 -14.59 24.41
C ASP A 34 -1.70 -15.67 24.07
N ALA A 35 -2.92 -15.57 24.62
CA ALA A 35 -4.00 -16.49 24.35
C ALA A 35 -4.50 -16.38 22.89
N GLN A 36 -4.71 -15.16 22.40
CA GLN A 36 -5.09 -14.92 21.00
C GLN A 36 -3.98 -15.36 20.05
N LEU A 37 -2.72 -15.08 20.38
CA LEU A 37 -1.59 -15.53 19.56
C LEU A 37 -1.53 -17.07 19.47
N ALA A 38 -1.75 -17.76 20.58
CA ALA A 38 -1.83 -19.22 20.61
C ALA A 38 -3.02 -19.75 19.79
N GLU A 39 -4.16 -19.06 19.81
CA GLU A 39 -5.32 -19.41 18.99
C GLU A 39 -5.04 -19.26 17.49
N VAL A 40 -4.42 -18.17 17.05
CA VAL A 40 -4.02 -18.00 15.64
C VAL A 40 -3.11 -19.14 15.21
N GLN A 41 -2.04 -19.42 15.96
CA GLN A 41 -1.10 -20.50 15.63
C GLN A 41 -1.76 -21.87 15.59
N LEU A 42 -2.73 -22.11 16.48
CA LEU A 42 -3.50 -23.36 16.50
C LEU A 42 -4.32 -23.52 15.22
N ARG A 43 -5.04 -22.47 14.78
CA ARG A 43 -5.84 -22.52 13.56
C ARG A 43 -4.98 -22.59 12.30
N LEU A 44 -3.83 -21.92 12.30
CA LEU A 44 -2.88 -21.92 11.20
C LEU A 44 -2.14 -23.26 11.06
N GLY A 45 -1.93 -23.96 12.18
CA GLY A 45 -1.15 -25.19 12.25
C GLY A 45 0.37 -24.96 12.12
N SER A 46 0.83 -23.72 12.30
CA SER A 46 2.25 -23.34 12.23
C SER A 46 2.59 -22.20 13.20
N GLN A 47 3.88 -21.91 13.35
CA GLN A 47 4.34 -20.74 14.10
C GLN A 47 4.18 -19.46 13.28
N LEU A 48 4.10 -18.32 13.95
CA LEU A 48 4.03 -17.02 13.30
C LEU A 48 5.42 -16.38 13.18
N PRO A 49 5.72 -15.67 12.07
CA PRO A 49 6.94 -14.89 11.93
C PRO A 49 7.08 -13.84 13.04
N PRO A 50 8.27 -13.67 13.65
CA PRO A 50 8.50 -12.70 14.72
C PRO A 50 8.07 -11.27 14.39
N GLU A 51 8.23 -10.84 13.15
CA GLU A 51 7.89 -9.50 12.67
C GLU A 51 6.38 -9.28 12.68
N LEU A 52 5.59 -10.31 12.31
CA LEU A 52 4.13 -10.28 12.41
C LEU A 52 3.69 -10.24 13.87
N VAL A 53 4.33 -11.02 14.73
CA VAL A 53 4.08 -10.95 16.18
C VAL A 53 4.39 -9.54 16.69
N ALA A 54 5.49 -8.91 16.26
CA ALA A 54 5.84 -7.55 16.64
C ALA A 54 4.80 -6.52 16.19
N LEU A 55 4.27 -6.64 14.96
CA LEU A 55 3.17 -5.81 14.49
C LEU A 55 1.96 -5.98 15.40
N TRP A 56 1.50 -7.22 15.63
CA TRP A 56 0.30 -7.46 16.43
C TRP A 56 0.46 -7.11 17.91
N ARG A 57 1.68 -7.11 18.45
CA ARG A 57 1.97 -6.56 19.79
C ARG A 57 2.03 -5.04 19.82
N CYS A 58 2.20 -4.39 18.67
CA CYS A 58 2.06 -2.95 18.53
C CYS A 58 0.60 -2.56 18.33
N SER A 59 -0.10 -3.22 17.40
CA SER A 59 -1.51 -3.08 17.10
C SER A 59 -2.03 -4.35 16.43
N PHE A 60 -3.01 -5.03 17.03
CA PHE A 60 -3.62 -6.22 16.44
C PHE A 60 -4.79 -5.84 15.54
N GLY A 61 -4.47 -5.16 14.43
CA GLY A 61 -5.43 -4.56 13.51
C GLY A 61 -5.25 -3.06 13.34
N GLY A 62 -6.20 -2.43 12.67
CA GLY A 62 -6.20 -0.99 12.40
C GLY A 62 -6.20 -0.68 10.91
N ARG A 63 -5.93 0.58 10.58
CA ARG A 63 -6.01 1.14 9.23
C ARG A 63 -4.69 1.78 8.83
N LEU A 64 -4.41 1.76 7.54
CA LEU A 64 -3.23 2.39 6.94
C LEU A 64 -3.70 3.42 5.91
N ASP A 65 -3.14 4.63 6.01
CA ASP A 65 -3.41 5.75 5.11
C ASP A 65 -2.12 6.07 4.34
N TYR A 66 -1.71 5.15 3.45
CA TYR A 66 -0.50 5.25 2.63
C TYR A 66 -0.71 4.60 1.26
N GLU A 67 0.00 5.05 0.23
CA GLU A 67 0.03 4.35 -1.04
C GLU A 67 1.03 3.20 -1.05
N LEU A 68 0.56 2.06 -1.58
CA LEU A 68 1.37 0.93 -1.98
C LEU A 68 1.21 0.73 -3.50
N CYS A 69 2.31 0.44 -4.19
CA CYS A 69 2.29 0.02 -5.59
C CYS A 69 2.98 -1.33 -5.71
N VAL A 70 2.27 -2.30 -6.31
CA VAL A 70 2.74 -3.66 -6.50
C VAL A 70 3.08 -3.87 -7.97
N ASP A 71 4.24 -4.47 -8.25
CA ASP A 71 4.69 -4.79 -9.61
C ASP A 71 4.36 -6.24 -9.96
N TYR A 72 3.40 -6.42 -10.88
CA TYR A 72 3.06 -7.72 -11.47
C TYR A 72 3.69 -7.81 -12.88
N ASP A 73 4.99 -8.12 -12.92
CA ASP A 73 5.79 -8.28 -14.15
C ASP A 73 5.72 -7.09 -15.13
N GLY A 74 5.88 -5.89 -14.59
CA GLY A 74 5.84 -4.61 -15.30
C GLY A 74 4.47 -3.94 -15.26
N HIS A 75 3.43 -4.63 -14.79
CA HIS A 75 2.15 -3.99 -14.48
C HIS A 75 2.19 -3.41 -13.06
N LEU A 76 2.46 -2.11 -12.99
CA LEU A 76 2.43 -1.36 -11.74
C LEU A 76 0.98 -1.13 -11.28
N HIS A 77 0.55 -1.89 -10.29
CA HIS A 77 -0.80 -1.86 -9.75
C HIS A 77 -0.88 -0.98 -8.50
N PRO A 78 -1.67 0.11 -8.50
CA PRO A 78 -2.01 0.83 -7.28
C PRO A 78 -2.81 -0.09 -6.36
N TYR A 79 -2.29 -0.33 -5.16
CA TYR A 79 -2.76 -1.36 -4.26
C TYR A 79 -3.39 -0.71 -3.02
N SER A 80 -4.65 -1.04 -2.76
CA SER A 80 -5.44 -0.68 -1.58
C SER A 80 -5.09 -1.59 -0.41
N PHE A 81 -4.08 -1.19 0.35
CA PHE A 81 -3.69 -1.83 1.60
C PHE A 81 -4.10 -0.97 2.79
N ASN A 82 -5.42 -0.84 2.99
CA ASN A 82 -5.99 0.15 3.91
C ASN A 82 -6.43 -0.46 5.25
N GLU A 83 -6.59 -1.78 5.33
CA GLU A 83 -6.98 -2.50 6.54
C GLU A 83 -5.92 -3.52 6.91
N LEU A 84 -5.58 -3.58 8.20
CA LEU A 84 -4.90 -4.71 8.83
C LEU A 84 -5.97 -5.59 9.45
N PHE A 85 -6.10 -6.84 9.02
CA PHE A 85 -7.17 -7.73 9.47
C PHE A 85 -7.03 -8.08 10.95
N TYR A 86 -8.16 -8.03 11.66
CA TYR A 86 -8.27 -8.43 13.06
C TYR A 86 -9.64 -9.06 13.33
N PRO A 87 -9.82 -9.78 14.43
CA PRO A 87 -11.12 -10.35 14.81
C PRO A 87 -12.21 -9.28 14.94
N ASP A 88 -13.40 -9.57 14.44
CA ASP A 88 -14.56 -8.67 14.50
C ASP A 88 -14.36 -7.34 13.74
N SER A 89 -13.42 -7.26 12.79
CA SER A 89 -13.30 -6.09 11.92
C SER A 89 -14.54 -5.96 11.02
N GLU A 90 -14.94 -4.72 10.73
CA GLU A 90 -16.15 -4.42 9.93
C GLU A 90 -15.92 -4.56 8.41
N GLY A 91 -14.73 -5.02 8.00
CA GLY A 91 -14.38 -5.28 6.61
C GLY A 91 -15.21 -6.41 5.98
N TYR A 92 -14.86 -6.79 4.75
CA TYR A 92 -15.57 -7.84 4.03
C TYR A 92 -15.57 -9.18 4.77
N ARG A 93 -14.40 -9.54 5.33
CA ARG A 93 -14.20 -10.62 6.29
C ARG A 93 -13.19 -10.14 7.31
N ASP A 94 -13.41 -10.53 8.57
CA ASP A 94 -12.45 -10.33 9.63
C ASP A 94 -11.29 -11.35 9.51
N LEU A 95 -10.32 -11.31 10.43
CA LEU A 95 -9.20 -12.26 10.42
C LEU A 95 -9.66 -13.72 10.44
N TRP A 96 -10.74 -14.03 11.17
CA TRP A 96 -11.22 -15.40 11.29
C TRP A 96 -11.92 -15.89 10.04
N GLY A 97 -12.77 -15.07 9.42
CA GLY A 97 -13.42 -15.38 8.17
C GLY A 97 -12.41 -15.53 7.02
N TRP A 98 -11.32 -14.75 7.03
CA TRP A 98 -10.23 -14.96 6.08
C TRP A 98 -9.47 -16.25 6.34
N LEU A 99 -9.13 -16.56 7.59
CA LEU A 99 -8.43 -17.79 7.90
C LEU A 99 -9.28 -19.04 7.57
N GLU A 100 -10.58 -19.02 7.86
CA GLU A 100 -11.52 -20.07 7.46
C GLU A 100 -11.56 -20.23 5.93
N HIS A 101 -11.61 -19.12 5.19
CA HIS A 101 -11.56 -19.16 3.74
C HIS A 101 -10.29 -19.80 3.18
N GLU A 102 -9.12 -19.45 3.72
CA GLU A 102 -7.87 -20.05 3.25
C GLU A 102 -7.76 -21.54 3.63
N GLN A 103 -8.39 -21.96 4.73
CA GLN A 103 -8.52 -23.37 5.08
C GLN A 103 -9.41 -24.12 4.10
N GLU A 104 -10.58 -23.56 3.74
CA GLU A 104 -11.47 -24.11 2.70
C GLU A 104 -10.74 -24.26 1.37
N CYS A 105 -10.02 -23.22 0.92
CA CYS A 105 -9.23 -23.28 -0.31
C CYS A 105 -8.13 -24.34 -0.26
N ALA A 106 -7.44 -24.50 0.89
CA ALA A 106 -6.41 -25.51 1.04
C ALA A 106 -6.99 -26.94 1.02
N GLU A 107 -8.17 -27.14 1.60
CA GLU A 107 -8.90 -28.41 1.56
C GLU A 107 -9.37 -28.74 0.14
N GLU A 108 -9.95 -27.78 -0.58
CA GLU A 108 -10.35 -27.94 -1.98
C GLU A 108 -9.18 -28.33 -2.89
N VAL A 109 -8.02 -27.68 -2.74
CA VAL A 109 -6.81 -28.02 -3.50
C VAL A 109 -6.29 -29.42 -3.18
N ALA A 110 -6.34 -29.84 -1.91
CA ALA A 110 -5.95 -31.20 -1.53
C ALA A 110 -6.89 -32.24 -2.16
N ASP A 111 -8.20 -32.01 -2.10
CA ASP A 111 -9.23 -32.86 -2.70
C ASP A 111 -9.07 -32.97 -4.23
N GLU A 112 -8.81 -31.86 -4.92
CA GLU A 112 -8.55 -31.83 -6.37
C GLU A 112 -7.29 -32.60 -6.76
N ASN A 113 -6.28 -32.61 -5.89
CA ASN A 113 -5.05 -33.38 -6.05
C ASN A 113 -5.19 -34.85 -5.61
N GLY A 114 -6.31 -35.23 -4.99
CA GLY A 114 -6.55 -36.57 -4.45
C GLY A 114 -5.72 -36.87 -3.20
N GLU A 115 -5.36 -35.85 -2.43
CA GLU A 115 -4.57 -35.91 -1.20
C GLU A 115 -5.45 -35.54 0.01
N GLU A 116 -5.08 -36.02 1.21
CA GLU A 116 -5.73 -35.58 2.45
C GLU A 116 -5.07 -34.27 2.90
N TRP A 117 -5.88 -33.22 3.15
CA TRP A 117 -5.36 -31.95 3.62
C TRP A 117 -4.64 -32.11 4.97
N ASN A 118 -3.45 -31.51 5.07
CA ASN A 118 -2.57 -31.62 6.24
C ASN A 118 -3.00 -30.73 7.43
N GLY A 119 -4.12 -30.01 7.32
CA GLY A 119 -4.66 -29.12 8.35
C GLY A 119 -3.86 -27.82 8.55
N ARG A 120 -3.02 -27.43 7.58
CA ARG A 120 -2.20 -26.22 7.62
C ARG A 120 -2.49 -25.30 6.46
N VAL A 121 -2.35 -24.00 6.69
CA VAL A 121 -2.38 -22.97 5.65
C VAL A 121 -0.98 -22.38 5.52
N GLY A 122 -0.47 -22.28 4.28
CA GLY A 122 0.89 -21.80 4.01
C GLY A 122 1.02 -20.28 3.97
N PHE A 123 -0.10 -19.56 3.83
CA PHE A 123 -0.14 -18.10 3.73
C PHE A 123 -1.22 -17.54 4.67
N LEU A 124 -0.82 -16.66 5.57
CA LEU A 124 -1.74 -15.99 6.49
C LEU A 124 -2.11 -14.61 5.93
N PRO A 125 -3.39 -14.33 5.62
CA PRO A 125 -3.83 -12.99 5.26
C PRO A 125 -3.72 -12.05 6.47
N ILE A 126 -3.09 -10.89 6.27
CA ILE A 126 -2.86 -9.90 7.34
C ILE A 126 -3.51 -8.54 7.07
N GLY A 127 -4.04 -8.33 5.87
CA GLY A 127 -4.74 -7.11 5.50
C GLY A 127 -4.99 -7.01 4.01
N GLY A 128 -5.59 -5.91 3.57
CA GLY A 128 -5.99 -5.71 2.18
C GLY A 128 -7.20 -4.81 2.04
N PHE A 129 -7.98 -5.03 0.99
CA PHE A 129 -9.21 -4.30 0.71
C PHE A 129 -10.28 -5.21 0.11
N GLU A 130 -11.40 -5.31 0.84
CA GLU A 130 -12.55 -6.14 0.51
C GLU A 130 -12.13 -7.54 0.02
N TYR A 131 -12.77 -8.05 -1.04
CA TYR A 131 -12.42 -9.32 -1.68
C TYR A 131 -11.43 -9.16 -2.85
N LEU A 132 -10.97 -7.94 -3.12
CA LEU A 132 -10.19 -7.62 -4.33
C LEU A 132 -8.69 -7.81 -4.11
N GLU A 133 -8.19 -7.46 -2.93
CA GLU A 133 -6.76 -7.38 -2.68
C GLU A 133 -6.42 -7.90 -1.29
N ARG A 134 -5.37 -8.71 -1.19
CA ARG A 134 -4.97 -9.41 0.05
C ARG A 134 -3.46 -9.47 0.18
N VAL A 135 -2.96 -8.95 1.29
CA VAL A 135 -1.56 -9.07 1.71
C VAL A 135 -1.44 -10.29 2.59
N TYR A 136 -0.52 -11.17 2.22
CA TYR A 136 -0.23 -12.43 2.91
C TYR A 136 1.17 -12.41 3.51
N VAL A 137 1.31 -13.07 4.65
CA VAL A 137 2.59 -13.48 5.23
C VAL A 137 2.75 -14.98 4.98
N CYS A 138 3.84 -15.38 4.32
CA CYS A 138 4.18 -16.78 4.16
C CYS A 138 4.62 -17.39 5.49
N VAL A 139 4.07 -18.55 5.83
CA VAL A 139 4.40 -19.30 7.05
C VAL A 139 4.96 -20.69 6.76
N GLU A 140 5.30 -20.95 5.49
CA GLU A 140 6.06 -22.14 5.11
C GLU A 140 7.56 -21.95 5.37
N PRO A 141 8.30 -23.01 5.71
CA PRO A 141 9.70 -22.91 6.14
C PRO A 141 10.65 -22.23 5.14
N GLU A 142 10.43 -22.42 3.83
CA GLU A 142 11.33 -21.95 2.78
C GLU A 142 11.31 -20.42 2.61
N GLU A 143 10.15 -19.80 2.89
CA GLU A 143 9.91 -18.36 2.70
C GLU A 143 9.27 -17.73 3.94
N PHE A 144 9.55 -18.30 5.11
CA PHE A 144 8.93 -17.91 6.37
C PHE A 144 9.12 -16.41 6.65
N GLY A 145 8.00 -15.68 6.74
CA GLY A 145 7.97 -14.23 6.95
C GLY A 145 7.86 -13.40 5.66
N ALA A 146 8.09 -13.99 4.48
CA ALA A 146 8.00 -13.28 3.21
C ALA A 146 6.58 -12.75 2.97
N ILE A 147 6.50 -11.58 2.34
CA ILE A 147 5.25 -10.89 2.11
C ILE A 147 4.84 -11.04 0.66
N TYR A 148 3.59 -11.43 0.46
CA TYR A 148 2.96 -11.60 -0.83
C TYR A 148 1.75 -10.69 -0.98
N ALA A 149 1.54 -10.17 -2.18
CA ALA A 149 0.36 -9.41 -2.53
C ALA A 149 -0.42 -10.18 -3.60
N TRP A 150 -1.71 -10.37 -3.35
CA TRP A 150 -2.64 -10.96 -4.29
C TRP A 150 -3.67 -9.91 -4.74
N SER A 151 -3.98 -9.90 -6.03
CA SER A 151 -5.02 -9.06 -6.61
C SER A 151 -5.95 -9.89 -7.48
N ARG A 152 -7.26 -9.65 -7.34
CA ARG A 152 -8.30 -10.27 -8.16
C ARG A 152 -8.34 -9.68 -9.57
N ALA A 153 -8.60 -10.52 -10.56
CA ALA A 153 -9.00 -10.12 -11.89
C ALA A 153 -10.24 -9.20 -11.85
N LEU A 154 -10.17 -8.09 -12.60
CA LEU A 154 -11.31 -7.23 -12.86
C LEU A 154 -11.83 -7.43 -14.29
N PRO A 155 -13.14 -7.19 -14.55
CA PRO A 155 -13.69 -7.33 -15.89
C PRO A 155 -12.98 -6.45 -16.93
N PRO A 156 -12.87 -6.87 -18.21
CA PRO A 156 -12.20 -6.11 -19.28
C PRO A 156 -12.72 -4.69 -19.52
N ALA A 157 -13.92 -4.37 -19.00
CA ALA A 157 -14.49 -3.02 -19.05
C ALA A 157 -13.77 -2.01 -18.13
N TRP A 158 -12.89 -2.48 -17.23
CA TRP A 158 -12.10 -1.66 -16.32
C TRP A 158 -10.71 -1.43 -16.93
N PRO A 159 -10.49 -0.34 -17.67
CA PRO A 159 -9.21 -0.14 -18.35
C PRO A 159 -8.06 -0.03 -17.34
N LEU A 160 -6.86 -0.45 -17.76
CA LEU A 160 -5.62 -0.31 -16.99
C LEU A 160 -5.65 -1.09 -15.65
N ARG A 161 -6.40 -2.19 -15.58
CA ARG A 161 -6.47 -3.09 -14.42
C ARG A 161 -6.06 -4.50 -14.82
N LEU A 162 -5.65 -5.28 -13.82
CA LEU A 162 -5.44 -6.71 -13.96
C LEU A 162 -6.74 -7.40 -14.42
N HIS A 163 -6.62 -8.26 -15.42
CA HIS A 163 -7.72 -9.07 -15.95
C HIS A 163 -7.57 -10.56 -15.65
N GLU A 164 -6.52 -10.92 -14.93
CA GLU A 164 -6.25 -12.24 -14.39
C GLU A 164 -5.89 -12.08 -12.89
N ASP A 165 -6.19 -13.11 -12.10
CA ASP A 165 -5.78 -13.15 -10.70
C ASP A 165 -4.25 -13.20 -10.67
N ALA A 166 -3.63 -12.36 -9.83
CA ALA A 166 -2.18 -12.24 -9.77
C ALA A 166 -1.70 -12.35 -8.33
N LEU A 167 -0.54 -12.99 -8.16
CA LEU A 167 0.17 -13.12 -6.89
C LEU A 167 1.64 -12.81 -7.13
N THR A 168 2.23 -11.95 -6.29
CA THR A 168 3.67 -11.65 -6.36
C THR A 168 4.26 -11.44 -4.98
N ARG A 169 5.56 -11.73 -4.83
CA ARG A 169 6.31 -11.44 -3.61
C ARG A 169 6.68 -9.96 -3.61
N VAL A 170 6.32 -9.24 -2.55
CA VAL A 170 6.55 -7.78 -2.44
C VAL A 170 7.66 -7.41 -1.48
N ALA A 171 7.93 -8.23 -0.47
CA ALA A 171 9.00 -7.99 0.49
C ALA A 171 9.51 -9.30 1.12
N ASP A 172 10.72 -9.25 1.67
CA ASP A 172 11.33 -10.37 2.39
C ASP A 172 10.74 -10.55 3.79
N ASP A 173 10.21 -9.47 4.38
CA ASP A 173 9.58 -9.45 5.68
C ASP A 173 8.60 -8.26 5.80
N LEU A 174 7.94 -8.17 6.95
CA LEU A 174 6.95 -7.14 7.24
C LEU A 174 7.57 -5.73 7.33
N TYR A 175 8.82 -5.60 7.77
CA TYR A 175 9.51 -4.32 7.79
C TYR A 175 9.80 -3.82 6.37
N GLY A 176 10.15 -4.73 5.46
CA GLY A 176 10.28 -4.47 4.03
C GLY A 176 8.98 -3.99 3.41
N LEU A 177 7.84 -4.62 3.73
CA LEU A 177 6.52 -4.15 3.29
C LEU A 177 6.24 -2.71 3.78
N PHE A 178 6.43 -2.45 5.07
CA PHE A 178 6.19 -1.11 5.63
C PHE A 178 7.13 -0.05 5.05
N ALA A 179 8.34 -0.42 4.64
CA ALA A 179 9.27 0.49 3.97
C ALA A 179 8.78 0.93 2.57
N LEU A 180 7.95 0.12 1.90
CA LEU A 180 7.35 0.45 0.59
C LEU A 180 6.18 1.44 0.69
N LEU A 181 5.57 1.57 1.88
CA LEU A 181 4.46 2.50 2.12
C LEU A 181 4.97 3.95 2.08
N GLY A 182 4.28 4.83 1.37
CA GLY A 182 4.66 6.25 1.29
C GLY A 182 3.50 7.11 0.83
N PHE A 183 3.78 8.37 0.53
CA PHE A 183 2.79 9.30 -0.01
C PHE A 183 3.09 9.66 -1.46
N ASP A 184 2.21 9.30 -2.39
CA ASP A 184 2.29 9.70 -3.82
C ASP A 184 1.93 11.19 -4.03
N GLU A 185 1.07 11.73 -3.17
CA GLU A 185 0.67 13.15 -3.10
C GLU A 185 1.03 13.70 -1.70
N ASP A 186 1.54 14.93 -1.59
CA ASP A 186 1.95 15.50 -0.29
C ASP A 186 0.71 15.76 0.59
N PRO A 187 0.49 14.99 1.68
CA PRO A 187 -0.68 15.17 2.53
C PRO A 187 -0.59 16.47 3.34
N PHE A 188 0.59 17.09 3.43
CA PHE A 188 0.80 18.33 4.17
C PHE A 188 0.73 19.58 3.26
N ALA A 189 0.46 19.41 1.97
CA ALA A 189 0.27 20.52 1.07
C ALA A 189 -1.08 21.22 1.30
N GLU A 190 -1.14 22.53 1.05
CA GLU A 190 -2.39 23.28 1.16
C GLU A 190 -3.42 22.76 0.16
N GLY A 191 -4.58 22.34 0.66
CA GLY A 191 -5.67 21.80 -0.17
C GLY A 191 -5.41 20.39 -0.70
N ALA A 192 -4.53 19.62 -0.04
CA ALA A 192 -4.33 18.21 -0.36
C ALA A 192 -5.63 17.41 -0.16
N ASP A 193 -5.96 16.56 -1.14
CA ASP A 193 -7.07 15.61 -1.04
C ASP A 193 -6.64 14.28 -0.37
N ALA A 194 -5.33 13.98 -0.35
CA ALA A 194 -4.76 12.79 0.27
C ALA A 194 -4.38 13.02 1.75
N GLY A 195 -4.34 11.94 2.54
CA GLY A 195 -3.87 11.97 3.93
C GLY A 195 -4.81 12.68 4.91
N GLN A 196 -6.11 12.75 4.61
CA GLN A 196 -7.10 13.40 5.48
C GLN A 196 -7.15 12.76 6.87
N GLU A 197 -7.10 11.43 6.94
CA GLU A 197 -7.13 10.66 8.20
C GLU A 197 -5.87 10.95 9.04
N LEU A 198 -4.72 11.12 8.38
CA LEU A 198 -3.48 11.61 9.00
C LEU A 198 -3.61 13.03 9.56
N LEU A 199 -4.08 13.98 8.75
CA LEU A 199 -4.19 15.39 9.18
C LEU A 199 -5.15 15.54 10.36
N GLU A 200 -6.30 14.89 10.31
CA GLU A 200 -7.27 14.87 11.41
C GLU A 200 -6.63 14.34 12.70
N ALA A 201 -5.89 13.24 12.63
CA ALA A 201 -5.18 12.68 13.77
C ALA A 201 -4.13 13.64 14.36
N LEU A 202 -3.39 14.38 13.51
CA LEU A 202 -2.39 15.36 13.96
C LEU A 202 -3.05 16.60 14.61
N ASP A 203 -4.20 17.04 14.09
CA ASP A 203 -4.98 18.14 14.66
C ASP A 203 -5.56 17.77 16.03
N GLU A 204 -6.10 16.56 16.17
CA GLU A 204 -6.59 16.04 17.45
C GLU A 204 -5.48 15.94 18.49
N LEU A 205 -4.31 15.44 18.10
CA LEU A 205 -3.13 15.41 18.99
C LEU A 205 -2.70 16.82 19.39
N THR A 206 -2.70 17.77 18.45
CA THR A 206 -2.38 19.17 18.74
C THR A 206 -3.37 19.78 19.75
N ALA A 207 -4.65 19.41 19.66
CA ALA A 207 -5.68 19.83 20.60
C ALA A 207 -5.53 19.23 22.01
N ALA A 208 -4.73 18.17 22.19
CA ALA A 208 -4.49 17.50 23.47
C ALA A 208 -3.47 18.23 24.39
N GLY A 209 -3.06 19.46 24.04
CA GLY A 209 -2.17 20.31 24.84
C GLY A 209 -0.70 20.21 24.44
N ALA A 210 0.21 20.75 25.27
CA ALA A 210 1.61 20.97 24.88
C ALA A 210 2.39 19.68 24.52
N GLU A 211 2.10 18.58 25.22
CA GLU A 211 2.72 17.27 24.90
C GLU A 211 2.19 16.74 23.57
N GLY A 212 0.89 16.91 23.31
CA GLY A 212 0.23 16.53 22.06
C GLY A 212 0.71 17.35 20.86
N GLU A 213 0.89 18.66 21.00
CA GLU A 213 1.51 19.51 19.99
C GLU A 213 2.96 19.07 19.66
N THR A 214 3.71 18.69 20.70
CA THR A 214 5.09 18.18 20.52
C THR A 214 5.08 16.83 19.79
N LEU A 215 4.14 15.95 20.12
CA LEU A 215 3.95 14.67 19.47
C LEU A 215 3.51 14.83 18.01
N ALA A 216 2.50 15.66 17.73
CA ALA A 216 2.02 15.92 16.39
C ALA A 216 3.15 16.44 15.48
N ARG A 217 3.97 17.37 15.99
CA ARG A 217 5.16 17.85 15.27
C ARG A 217 6.18 16.74 15.02
N LEU A 218 6.47 15.90 16.02
CA LEU A 218 7.38 14.78 15.86
C LEU A 218 6.89 13.77 14.81
N LEU A 219 5.59 13.48 14.78
CA LEU A 219 4.97 12.60 13.79
C LEU A 219 5.01 13.24 12.40
N HIS A 220 4.61 14.50 12.27
CA HIS A 220 4.73 15.27 11.03
C HIS A 220 6.16 15.20 10.47
N ASP A 221 7.17 15.55 11.28
CA ASP A 221 8.57 15.57 10.85
C ASP A 221 9.09 14.17 10.51
N SER A 222 8.56 13.13 11.15
CA SER A 222 8.94 11.73 10.88
C SER A 222 8.28 11.18 9.62
N LEU A 223 7.09 11.67 9.25
CA LEU A 223 6.32 11.22 8.09
C LEU A 223 6.60 12.06 6.84
N ARG A 224 7.02 13.32 6.99
CA ARG A 224 7.37 14.21 5.86
C ARG A 224 8.36 13.58 4.86
N PRO A 225 9.41 12.84 5.28
CA PRO A 225 10.33 12.19 4.34
C PRO A 225 9.70 11.05 3.52
N LEU A 226 8.50 10.60 3.86
CA LEU A 226 7.78 9.55 3.13
C LEU A 226 7.03 10.10 1.91
N VAL A 227 6.95 11.42 1.77
CA VAL A 227 6.38 12.08 0.61
C VAL A 227 7.32 11.92 -0.59
N ARG A 228 6.80 11.33 -1.67
CA ARG A 228 7.49 11.18 -2.94
C ARG A 228 7.44 12.51 -3.71
N ASP A 229 8.22 13.48 -3.23
CA ASP A 229 8.22 14.89 -3.67
C ASP A 229 8.82 15.08 -5.07
N TRP A 230 8.04 14.70 -6.09
CA TRP A 230 8.37 14.91 -7.49
C TRP A 230 8.48 16.40 -7.88
N PRO A 231 7.70 17.36 -7.32
CA PRO A 231 7.88 18.78 -7.62
C PRO A 231 9.28 19.27 -7.23
N MET A 232 9.74 18.95 -6.03
CA MET A 232 11.10 19.30 -5.58
C MET A 232 12.18 18.65 -6.45
N ALA A 233 12.01 17.37 -6.81
CA ALA A 233 12.94 16.68 -7.70
C ALA A 233 12.97 17.29 -9.12
N LEU A 234 11.84 17.80 -9.60
CA LEU A 234 11.72 18.52 -10.86
C LEU A 234 12.48 19.86 -10.82
N GLU A 235 12.37 20.62 -9.73
CA GLU A 235 13.09 21.88 -9.53
C GLU A 235 14.60 21.68 -9.42
N GLN A 236 15.02 20.60 -8.76
CA GLN A 236 16.42 20.25 -8.58
C GLN A 236 17.04 19.53 -9.80
N GLY A 237 16.25 19.25 -10.83
CA GLY A 237 16.71 18.55 -12.04
C GLY A 237 17.11 17.08 -11.80
N ARG A 238 16.58 16.45 -10.74
CA ARG A 238 16.89 15.06 -10.37
C ARG A 238 15.96 14.03 -11.00
N LEU A 239 14.81 14.46 -11.53
CA LEU A 239 13.73 13.58 -11.96
C LEU A 239 14.16 12.46 -12.93
N VAL A 240 15.09 12.73 -13.86
CA VAL A 240 15.58 11.74 -14.84
C VAL A 240 16.28 10.55 -14.16
N ALA A 241 16.94 10.78 -13.03
CA ALA A 241 17.62 9.73 -12.28
C ALA A 241 16.69 9.00 -11.30
N GLU A 242 15.44 9.44 -11.17
CA GLU A 242 14.47 8.97 -10.18
C GLU A 242 13.18 8.50 -10.88
N PRO A 243 13.16 7.24 -11.37
CA PRO A 243 12.06 6.73 -12.18
C PRO A 243 10.70 6.80 -11.47
N GLU A 244 10.63 6.60 -10.17
CA GLU A 244 9.35 6.68 -9.45
C GLU A 244 8.78 8.10 -9.47
N LEU A 245 9.59 9.11 -9.14
CA LEU A 245 9.16 10.51 -9.14
C LEU A 245 8.81 11.00 -10.56
N GLN A 246 9.54 10.53 -11.56
CA GLN A 246 9.21 10.79 -12.95
C GLN A 246 7.82 10.21 -13.32
N ARG A 247 7.50 8.99 -12.86
CA ARG A 247 6.17 8.38 -13.07
C ARG A 247 5.07 9.22 -12.43
N LEU A 248 5.28 9.67 -11.18
CA LEU A 248 4.31 10.50 -10.46
C LEU A 248 4.08 11.85 -11.15
N ALA A 249 5.14 12.53 -11.56
CA ALA A 249 5.04 13.78 -12.31
C ALA A 249 4.27 13.59 -13.63
N LEU A 250 4.53 12.48 -14.36
CA LEU A 250 3.80 12.16 -15.60
C LEU A 250 2.33 11.85 -15.34
N MET A 251 2.03 11.03 -14.32
CA MET A 251 0.66 10.75 -13.93
C MET A 251 -0.10 12.02 -13.55
N HIS A 252 0.54 12.90 -12.77
CA HIS A 252 -0.04 14.19 -12.41
C HIS A 252 -0.34 15.02 -13.66
N ALA A 253 0.62 15.20 -14.56
CA ALA A 253 0.45 15.98 -15.78
C ALA A 253 -0.66 15.43 -16.69
N VAL A 254 -0.79 14.10 -16.79
CA VAL A 254 -1.86 13.47 -17.56
C VAL A 254 -3.22 13.68 -16.89
N ARG A 255 -3.33 13.45 -15.57
CA ARG A 255 -4.55 13.62 -14.78
C ARG A 255 -5.06 15.06 -14.80
N SER A 256 -4.16 16.05 -14.78
CA SER A 256 -4.52 17.47 -14.79
C SER A 256 -4.66 18.08 -16.18
N GLY A 257 -4.28 17.36 -17.24
CA GLY A 257 -4.27 17.93 -18.60
C GLY A 257 -3.14 18.94 -18.83
N ASP A 258 -2.09 18.94 -18.00
CA ASP A 258 -1.03 19.95 -17.99
C ASP A 258 0.03 19.68 -19.06
N ILE A 259 -0.21 20.23 -20.25
CA ILE A 259 0.75 20.19 -21.38
C ILE A 259 2.05 20.92 -21.05
N ALA A 260 2.01 22.01 -20.27
CA ALA A 260 3.21 22.78 -19.96
C ALA A 260 4.16 21.97 -19.07
N LEU A 261 3.61 21.21 -18.11
CA LEU A 261 4.38 20.25 -17.33
C LEU A 261 4.95 19.13 -18.23
N LEU A 262 4.17 18.57 -19.15
CA LEU A 262 4.68 17.55 -20.10
C LEU A 262 5.83 18.07 -20.97
N GLU A 263 5.75 19.31 -21.45
CA GLU A 263 6.83 19.97 -22.18
C GLU A 263 8.08 20.13 -21.33
N ARG A 264 7.92 20.57 -20.07
CA ARG A 264 9.03 20.68 -19.12
C ARG A 264 9.68 19.32 -18.84
N LEU A 265 8.88 18.27 -18.66
CA LEU A 265 9.38 16.91 -18.45
C LEU A 265 10.17 16.41 -19.68
N ARG A 266 9.65 16.64 -20.89
CA ARG A 266 10.35 16.34 -22.15
C ARG A 266 11.69 17.04 -22.23
N ASP A 267 11.72 18.35 -21.95
CA ASP A 267 12.92 19.17 -22.11
C ASP A 267 14.02 18.80 -21.10
N LEU A 268 13.64 18.23 -19.95
CA LEU A 268 14.56 17.63 -18.99
C LEU A 268 15.09 16.24 -19.43
N GLY A 269 14.54 15.65 -20.50
CA GLY A 269 14.93 14.33 -20.98
C GLY A 269 14.20 13.17 -20.29
N CYS A 270 13.05 13.43 -19.68
CA CYS A 270 12.22 12.38 -19.11
C CYS A 270 11.64 11.51 -20.23
N ASP A 271 11.76 10.18 -20.11
CA ASP A 271 11.02 9.22 -20.95
C ASP A 271 9.51 9.35 -20.73
N LEU A 272 8.83 10.03 -21.67
CA LEU A 272 7.38 10.18 -21.70
C LEU A 272 6.64 8.92 -22.21
N GLY A 273 7.36 7.99 -22.85
CA GLY A 273 6.80 6.77 -23.42
C GLY A 273 6.77 5.59 -22.45
N ARG A 274 7.37 5.75 -21.27
CA ARG A 274 7.40 4.75 -20.21
C ARG A 274 6.01 4.33 -19.76
N LEU A 275 5.91 3.11 -19.25
CA LEU A 275 4.70 2.64 -18.60
C LEU A 275 4.48 3.42 -17.29
N LEU A 276 3.22 3.75 -17.04
CA LEU A 276 2.72 4.27 -15.79
C LEU A 276 2.04 3.12 -15.02
N THR A 277 1.06 3.42 -14.18
CA THR A 277 0.24 2.40 -13.53
C THR A 277 -0.64 1.66 -14.52
N GLY A 278 -1.07 0.45 -14.18
CA GLY A 278 -2.00 -0.32 -15.00
C GLY A 278 -1.41 -0.88 -16.30
N GLY A 279 -0.08 -0.87 -16.45
CA GLY A 279 0.61 -1.40 -17.63
C GLY A 279 0.47 -0.54 -18.90
N GLY A 280 -0.15 0.64 -18.84
CA GLY A 280 -0.27 1.59 -19.96
C GLY A 280 0.66 2.79 -19.80
N ASN A 281 1.14 3.36 -20.91
CA ASN A 281 1.91 4.61 -20.90
C ASN A 281 1.01 5.87 -20.90
N ALA A 282 1.62 7.05 -20.78
CA ALA A 282 0.92 8.33 -20.66
C ALA A 282 -0.13 8.61 -21.76
N PRO A 283 0.12 8.34 -23.06
CA PRO A 283 -0.91 8.41 -24.11
C PRO A 283 -2.14 7.53 -23.85
N VAL A 284 -1.96 6.30 -23.36
CA VAL A 284 -3.07 5.38 -23.05
C VAL A 284 -3.91 5.95 -21.90
N HIS A 285 -3.26 6.43 -20.83
CA HIS A 285 -3.94 7.10 -19.71
C HIS A 285 -4.73 8.32 -20.17
N ALA A 286 -4.13 9.17 -21.01
CA ALA A 286 -4.81 10.34 -21.57
C ALA A 286 -6.06 9.95 -22.36
N ARG A 287 -6.02 8.86 -23.14
CA ARG A 287 -7.18 8.34 -23.87
C ARG A 287 -8.27 7.83 -22.93
N VAL A 288 -7.90 7.04 -21.92
CA VAL A 288 -8.85 6.51 -20.92
C VAL A 288 -9.56 7.64 -20.18
N MET A 289 -8.83 8.72 -19.86
CA MET A 289 -9.37 9.93 -19.23
C MET A 289 -10.07 10.88 -20.21
N GLN A 290 -10.13 10.55 -21.51
CA GLN A 290 -10.74 11.38 -22.56
C GLN A 290 -10.09 12.77 -22.72
N HIS A 291 -8.78 12.87 -22.49
CA HIS A 291 -8.00 14.09 -22.69
C HIS A 291 -7.51 14.21 -24.15
N ASP A 292 -8.43 14.49 -25.07
CA ASP A 292 -8.14 14.52 -26.52
C ASP A 292 -6.96 15.43 -26.90
N ALA A 293 -6.82 16.58 -26.24
CA ALA A 293 -5.71 17.51 -26.47
C ALA A 293 -4.35 16.87 -26.13
N LEU A 294 -4.28 16.10 -25.04
CA LEU A 294 -3.07 15.37 -24.66
C LEU A 294 -2.75 14.26 -25.65
N VAL A 295 -3.75 13.49 -26.09
CA VAL A 295 -3.58 12.43 -27.08
C VAL A 295 -2.97 13.00 -28.37
N GLN A 296 -3.51 14.12 -28.86
CA GLN A 296 -2.98 14.81 -30.03
C GLN A 296 -1.57 15.35 -29.80
N TRP A 297 -1.31 15.91 -28.61
CA TRP A 297 0.01 16.42 -28.25
C TRP A 297 1.06 15.29 -28.25
N PHE A 298 0.80 14.16 -27.60
CA PHE A 298 1.70 13.01 -27.59
C PHE A 298 1.98 12.48 -29.00
N ALA A 299 0.94 12.37 -29.84
CA ALA A 299 1.10 11.96 -31.24
C ALA A 299 1.99 12.93 -32.03
N ALA A 300 1.84 14.25 -31.82
CA ALA A 300 2.68 15.27 -32.44
C ALA A 300 4.14 15.22 -31.95
N GLN A 301 4.38 14.76 -30.72
CA GLN A 301 5.73 14.50 -30.19
C GLN A 301 6.33 13.16 -30.69
N GLY A 302 5.57 12.35 -31.45
CA GLY A 302 6.01 11.03 -31.92
C GLY A 302 6.00 9.95 -30.84
N ILE A 303 5.27 10.15 -29.75
CA ILE A 303 5.16 9.19 -28.63
C ILE A 303 3.95 8.29 -28.89
N ALA A 304 4.21 7.03 -29.20
CA ALA A 304 3.18 6.04 -29.48
C ALA A 304 2.53 5.50 -28.19
N GLU A 305 1.28 5.07 -28.31
CA GLU A 305 0.61 4.29 -27.27
C GLU A 305 1.30 2.94 -27.08
N ARG A 306 1.48 2.58 -25.82
CA ARG A 306 2.01 1.28 -25.41
C ARG A 306 1.25 0.81 -24.18
N GLN A 307 0.79 -0.43 -24.24
CA GLN A 307 0.15 -1.12 -23.13
C GLN A 307 0.70 -2.56 -23.08
N LEU A 308 0.83 -3.12 -21.88
CA LEU A 308 1.09 -4.54 -21.71
C LEU A 308 -0.14 -5.35 -22.11
N ASP A 309 0.10 -6.46 -22.82
CA ASP A 309 -0.94 -7.45 -23.06
C ASP A 309 -1.24 -8.14 -21.72
N GLN A 310 -2.52 -8.17 -21.33
CA GLN A 310 -3.03 -8.88 -20.15
C GLN A 310 -4.18 -9.76 -20.57
#